data_AF-A0A917TWX2-F1
#
_entry.id   AF-A0A917TWX2-F1
#
_cell.length_a   1.000
_cell.length_b   1.000
_cell.length_c   1.000
_cell.angle_alpha   90.00
_cell.angle_beta   90.00
_cell.angle_gamma   90.00
#
_symmetry.space_group_name_H-M   'P 1'
#
loop_
_entity.id
_entity.type
_entity.pdbx_description
1 polymer ?
#
loop_
_entity_poly.entity_id
_entity_poly.type
_entity_poly.pdbx_seq_one_letter_code
_entity_poly.pdbx_strand_id
1 'polypeptide(L)'
;MAGARSTQLPGLAPALAADPNVIDARARMLNGATLEFTVRVPTVELALVIKALAYGSRLQARDVKDVYRLLEIIDAYPPDEIGGWRLSEPLLRASRRDAAVHLHELARRSRRLSDLDVPAARLATLIASLVTRPG
;
A
#
# COMPACT_ATOMS: atom_id res chain seq x y z
N MET A 1 -27.72 12.11 19.88
CA MET A 1 -26.75 11.03 19.56
C MET A 1 -25.83 11.54 18.47
N ALA A 2 -24.56 11.82 18.79
CA ALA A 2 -23.59 12.26 17.81
C ALA A 2 -23.18 11.05 16.94
N GLY A 3 -23.61 11.05 15.68
CA GLY A 3 -23.13 10.08 14.70
C GLY A 3 -21.62 10.24 14.54
N ALA A 4 -20.87 9.18 14.84
CA ALA A 4 -19.45 9.14 14.53
C ALA A 4 -19.31 9.41 13.03
N ARG A 5 -18.74 10.56 12.67
CA ARG A 5 -18.35 10.84 11.29
C ARG A 5 -17.36 9.75 10.91
N SER A 6 -17.79 8.77 10.11
CA SER A 6 -16.86 7.79 9.55
C SER A 6 -15.80 8.60 8.82
N THR A 7 -14.58 8.63 9.34
CA THR A 7 -13.46 9.21 8.60
C THR A 7 -13.29 8.28 7.40
N GLN A 8 -13.90 8.64 6.28
CA GLN A 8 -13.76 7.87 5.04
C GLN A 8 -12.27 7.81 4.76
N LEU A 9 -11.65 6.62 4.89
CA LEU A 9 -10.28 6.45 4.47
C LEU A 9 -10.25 6.74 2.96
N PRO A 10 -9.49 7.76 2.52
CA PRO A 10 -9.33 8.00 1.09
C PRO A 10 -8.83 6.73 0.42
N GLY A 11 -9.52 6.29 -0.63
CA GLY A 11 -9.20 5.04 -1.34
C GLY A 11 -9.91 3.77 -0.83
N LEU A 12 -10.73 3.81 0.23
CA LEU A 12 -11.44 2.62 0.71
C LEU A 12 -12.54 2.15 -0.25
N ALA A 13 -13.33 3.07 -0.79
CA ALA A 13 -14.38 2.74 -1.75
C ALA A 13 -13.85 2.04 -3.03
N PRO A 14 -12.82 2.57 -3.72
CA PRO A 14 -12.23 1.84 -4.85
C PRO A 14 -11.56 0.54 -4.43
N ALA A 15 -11.09 0.43 -3.18
CA ALA A 15 -10.48 -0.81 -2.70
C ALA A 15 -11.47 -1.96 -2.52
N LEU A 16 -12.69 -1.65 -2.07
CA LEU A 16 -13.76 -2.63 -1.92
C LEU A 16 -14.39 -3.02 -3.28
N ALA A 17 -14.19 -2.21 -4.32
CA ALA A 17 -14.74 -2.43 -5.65
C ALA A 17 -13.78 -3.18 -6.61
N ALA A 18 -12.50 -3.29 -6.26
CA ALA A 18 -11.52 -4.00 -7.08
C ALA A 18 -11.60 -5.51 -6.89
N ASP A 19 -11.18 -6.27 -7.91
CA ASP A 19 -10.98 -7.71 -7.78
C ASP A 19 -9.91 -8.00 -6.72
N PRO A 20 -10.23 -8.73 -5.64
CA PRO A 20 -9.30 -8.97 -4.55
C PRO A 20 -8.40 -10.17 -4.84
N ASN A 21 -7.27 -10.22 -4.14
CA ASN A 21 -6.51 -11.45 -4.00
C ASN A 21 -7.25 -12.38 -3.04
N VAL A 22 -7.34 -13.66 -3.40
CA VAL A 22 -8.02 -14.69 -2.63
C VAL A 22 -6.96 -15.58 -1.99
N ILE A 23 -6.98 -15.68 -0.66
CA ILE A 23 -6.02 -16.45 0.11
C ILE A 23 -6.75 -17.54 0.88
N ASP A 24 -6.34 -18.79 0.69
CA ASP A 24 -6.80 -19.90 1.53
C ASP A 24 -6.00 -19.93 2.82
N ALA A 25 -6.69 -19.70 3.94
CA ALA A 25 -6.11 -19.61 5.27
C ALA A 25 -6.43 -20.86 6.08
N ARG A 26 -5.42 -21.36 6.80
CA ARG A 26 -5.56 -22.40 7.82
C ARG A 26 -5.18 -21.83 9.18
N ALA A 27 -6.13 -21.79 10.10
CA ALA A 27 -5.90 -21.37 11.48
C ALA A 27 -5.93 -22.58 12.41
N ARG A 28 -4.87 -22.75 13.22
CA ARG A 28 -4.84 -23.74 14.30
C ARG A 28 -5.44 -23.13 15.56
N MET A 29 -6.55 -23.69 16.02
CA MET A 29 -7.23 -23.29 17.25
C MET A 29 -6.50 -23.82 18.48
N LEU A 30 -6.72 -23.18 19.64
CA LEU A 30 -6.07 -23.56 20.90
C LEU A 30 -6.44 -24.97 21.37
N ASN A 31 -7.60 -25.48 20.98
CA ASN A 31 -8.04 -26.85 21.25
C ASN A 31 -7.46 -27.88 20.26
N GLY A 32 -6.52 -27.48 19.40
CA GLY A 32 -5.90 -28.34 18.38
C GLY A 32 -6.70 -28.51 17.09
N ALA A 33 -7.93 -27.99 17.01
CA ALA A 33 -8.71 -28.02 15.77
C ALA A 33 -8.09 -27.12 14.69
N THR A 34 -8.32 -27.46 13.42
CA THR A 34 -7.93 -26.60 12.29
C THR A 34 -9.19 -26.02 11.66
N LEU A 35 -9.19 -24.70 11.47
CA LEU A 35 -10.22 -23.98 10.72
C LEU A 35 -9.63 -23.56 9.37
N GLU A 36 -10.25 -24.02 8.29
CA GLU A 36 -9.92 -23.60 6.92
C GLU A 36 -10.96 -22.60 6.43
N PHE A 37 -10.50 -21.48 5.87
CA PHE A 37 -11.38 -20.47 5.32
C PHE A 37 -10.67 -19.63 4.26
N THR A 38 -11.45 -19.07 3.36
CA THR A 38 -10.93 -18.21 2.30
C THR A 38 -11.06 -16.74 2.69
N VAL A 39 -9.97 -15.98 2.54
CA VAL A 39 -9.89 -14.55 2.86
C VAL A 39 -9.72 -13.76 1.58
N ARG A 40 -10.55 -12.73 1.41
CA ARG A 40 -10.40 -11.73 0.34
C ARG A 40 -9.56 -10.59 0.88
N VAL A 41 -8.41 -10.34 0.26
CA VAL A 41 -7.50 -9.24 0.62
C VAL A 41 -7.31 -8.29 -0.58
N PRO A 42 -7.07 -6.99 -0.35
CA PRO A 42 -6.73 -6.09 -1.44
C PRO A 42 -5.46 -6.54 -2.16
N THR A 43 -5.34 -6.21 -3.44
CA THR A 43 -4.08 -6.37 -4.18
C THR A 43 -2.98 -5.53 -3.53
N VAL A 44 -1.71 -5.91 -3.75
CA VAL A 44 -0.58 -5.18 -3.15
C VAL A 44 -0.54 -3.73 -3.65
N GLU A 45 -0.84 -3.50 -4.93
CA GLU A 45 -1.00 -2.16 -5.50
C GLU A 45 -2.03 -1.34 -4.73
N LEU A 46 -3.22 -1.91 -4.52
CA LEU A 46 -4.32 -1.20 -3.91
C LEU A 46 -4.04 -0.90 -2.43
N ALA A 47 -3.42 -1.84 -1.72
CA ALA A 47 -2.94 -1.62 -0.36
C ALA A 47 -1.95 -0.45 -0.31
N LEU A 48 -1.02 -0.38 -1.28
CA LEU A 48 -0.06 0.71 -1.39
C LEU A 48 -0.75 2.04 -1.68
N VAL A 49 -1.72 2.08 -2.59
CA VAL A 49 -2.50 3.29 -2.89
C VAL A 49 -3.19 3.83 -1.63
N ILE A 50 -3.88 2.97 -0.87
CA ILE A 50 -4.54 3.39 0.38
C ILE A 50 -3.53 3.91 1.40
N LYS A 51 -2.38 3.24 1.55
CA LYS A 51 -1.33 3.65 2.50
C LYS A 51 -0.67 4.96 2.08
N ALA A 52 -0.45 5.18 0.78
CA ALA A 52 0.08 6.43 0.25
C ALA A 52 -0.88 7.61 0.48
N LEU A 53 -2.18 7.43 0.24
CA LEU A 53 -3.20 8.44 0.52
C LEU A 53 -3.33 8.72 2.02
N ALA A 54 -3.31 7.68 2.85
CA ALA A 54 -3.32 7.82 4.31
C ALA A 54 -2.09 8.59 4.81
N TYR A 55 -0.90 8.25 4.30
CA TYR A 55 0.33 9.00 4.60
C TYR A 55 0.19 10.47 4.17
N GLY A 56 -0.29 10.75 2.95
CA GLY A 56 -0.51 12.12 2.48
C GLY A 56 -1.42 12.95 3.39
N SER A 57 -2.40 12.30 4.03
CA SER A 57 -3.34 12.97 4.95
C SER A 57 -2.83 13.17 6.38
N ARG A 58 -1.97 12.26 6.90
CA ARG A 58 -1.59 12.22 8.33
C ARG A 58 -0.09 12.36 8.60
N LEU A 59 0.75 12.11 7.60
CA LEU A 59 2.22 12.15 7.66
C LEU A 59 2.83 11.31 8.79
N GLN A 60 2.23 10.16 9.11
CA GLN A 60 2.66 9.32 10.22
C GLN A 60 3.78 8.35 9.84
N ALA A 61 4.75 8.17 10.73
CA ALA A 61 5.89 7.27 10.53
C ALA A 61 5.46 5.80 10.31
N ARG A 62 4.38 5.36 10.96
CA ARG A 62 3.85 3.99 10.76
C ARG A 62 3.43 3.74 9.31
N ASP A 63 2.91 4.76 8.62
CA ASP A 63 2.46 4.61 7.24
C ASP A 63 3.67 4.50 6.30
N VAL A 64 4.80 5.16 6.63
CA VAL A 64 6.07 5.02 5.91
C VAL A 64 6.60 3.58 5.99
N LYS A 65 6.55 2.97 7.18
CA LYS A 65 6.98 1.58 7.39
C LYS A 65 6.13 0.59 6.57
N ASP A 66 4.83 0.80 6.55
CA ASP A 66 3.92 -0.03 5.75
C ASP A 66 4.13 0.16 4.25
N VAL A 67 4.32 1.40 3.78
CA VAL A 67 4.70 1.70 2.38
C VAL A 67 5.99 0.99 2.00
N TYR A 68 7.03 1.07 2.84
CA TYR A 68 8.31 0.41 2.57
C TYR A 68 8.16 -1.12 2.42
N ARG A 69 7.42 -1.76 3.33
CA ARG A 69 7.17 -3.21 3.27
C ARG A 69 6.42 -3.63 2.00
N LEU A 70 5.40 -2.85 1.61
CA LEU A 70 4.66 -3.14 0.39
C LEU A 70 5.55 -3.00 -0.85
N LEU A 71 6.41 -1.98 -0.90
CA LEU A 71 7.38 -1.81 -1.99
C LEU A 71 8.39 -2.96 -2.05
N GLU A 72 8.85 -3.49 -0.91
CA GLU A 72 9.73 -4.67 -0.90
C GLU A 72 9.01 -5.93 -1.40
N ILE A 73 7.72 -6.09 -1.12
CA ILE A 73 6.92 -7.17 -1.73
C ILE A 73 6.84 -6.99 -3.25
N ILE A 74 6.60 -5.78 -3.74
CA ILE A 74 6.52 -5.50 -5.18
C ILE A 74 7.88 -5.74 -5.87
N ASP A 75 8.99 -5.44 -5.20
CA ASP A 75 10.35 -5.69 -5.70
C ASP A 75 10.70 -7.20 -5.74
N ALA A 76 10.15 -7.98 -4.80
CA ALA A 76 10.51 -9.39 -4.61
C ALA A 76 9.67 -10.38 -5.43
N TYR A 77 8.45 -10.02 -5.82
CA TYR A 77 7.50 -10.94 -6.45
C TYR A 77 7.05 -10.43 -7.84
N PRO A 78 6.80 -11.34 -8.80
CA PRO A 78 6.32 -10.94 -10.12
C PRO A 78 4.88 -10.36 -10.05
N PRO A 79 4.51 -9.45 -10.96
CA PRO A 79 3.23 -8.72 -10.88
C PRO A 79 1.98 -9.60 -10.82
N ASP A 80 1.96 -10.73 -11.52
CA ASP A 80 0.83 -11.66 -11.55
C ASP A 80 0.57 -12.35 -10.20
N GLU A 81 1.61 -12.60 -9.41
CA GLU A 81 1.48 -13.19 -8.07
C GLU A 81 0.92 -12.21 -7.03
N ILE A 82 1.06 -10.90 -7.27
CA ILE A 82 0.64 -9.85 -6.32
C ILE A 82 -0.70 -9.18 -6.69
N GLY A 83 -1.39 -9.71 -7.71
CA GLY A 83 -2.68 -9.19 -8.18
C GLY A 83 -2.55 -8.06 -9.22
N GLY A 84 -1.44 -8.03 -9.95
CA GLY A 84 -1.11 -7.05 -10.97
C GLY A 84 -0.37 -5.81 -10.44
N TRP A 85 0.32 -5.12 -11.34
CA TRP A 85 1.01 -3.87 -11.06
C TRP A 85 0.87 -2.89 -12.21
N ARG A 86 0.35 -1.70 -11.91
CA ARG A 86 -0.04 -0.65 -12.85
C ARG A 86 0.47 0.73 -12.44
N LEU A 87 1.03 0.89 -11.25
CA LEU A 87 1.67 2.14 -10.81
C LEU A 87 2.96 2.46 -11.59
N SER A 88 3.49 1.53 -12.38
CA SER A 88 4.56 1.74 -13.36
C SER A 88 4.04 2.10 -14.77
N GLU A 89 2.72 2.18 -14.99
CA GLU A 89 2.18 2.57 -16.30
C GLU A 89 2.49 4.05 -16.60
N PRO A 90 2.68 4.45 -17.88
CA PRO A 90 3.02 5.82 -18.25
C PRO A 90 1.98 6.88 -17.86
N LEU A 91 0.69 6.50 -17.86
CA LEU A 91 -0.41 7.43 -17.61
C LEU A 91 -1.24 6.99 -16.41
N LEU A 92 -0.88 7.49 -15.23
CA LEU A 92 -1.64 7.28 -14.00
C LEU A 92 -2.85 8.21 -13.94
N ARG A 93 -3.99 7.67 -13.45
CA ARG A 93 -5.26 8.41 -13.29
C ARG A 93 -5.81 8.28 -11.88
N ALA A 94 -6.58 9.29 -11.46
CA ALA A 94 -7.30 9.32 -10.19
C ALA A 94 -6.41 8.90 -9.00
N SER A 95 -6.89 7.99 -8.14
CA SER A 95 -6.18 7.59 -6.91
C SER A 95 -4.78 7.03 -7.15
N ARG A 96 -4.49 6.42 -8.30
CA ARG A 96 -3.11 5.97 -8.64
C ARG A 96 -2.17 7.17 -8.84
N ARG A 97 -2.65 8.21 -9.51
CA ARG A 97 -1.89 9.46 -9.69
C ARG A 97 -1.67 10.15 -8.35
N ASP A 98 -2.70 10.25 -7.52
CA ASP A 98 -2.60 10.89 -6.19
C ASP A 98 -1.63 10.12 -5.28
N ALA A 99 -1.69 8.79 -5.29
CA ALA A 99 -0.74 7.94 -4.59
C ALA A 99 0.70 8.19 -5.08
N ALA A 100 0.93 8.23 -6.39
CA ALA A 100 2.24 8.50 -6.97
C ALA A 100 2.79 9.87 -6.53
N VAL A 101 1.95 10.91 -6.44
CA VAL A 101 2.34 12.23 -5.90
C VAL A 101 2.84 12.10 -4.46
N HIS A 102 2.08 11.44 -3.58
CA HIS A 102 2.47 11.28 -2.18
C HIS A 102 3.72 10.41 -2.01
N LEU A 103 3.89 9.36 -2.82
CA LEU A 103 5.07 8.50 -2.79
C LEU A 103 6.33 9.26 -3.24
N HIS A 104 6.27 10.00 -4.35
CA HIS A 104 7.41 10.80 -4.81
C HIS A 104 7.74 11.95 -3.85
N GLU A 105 6.74 12.53 -3.17
CA GLU A 105 6.99 13.48 -2.07
C GLU A 105 7.68 12.80 -0.88
N LEU A 106 7.23 11.61 -0.47
CA LEU A 106 7.87 10.82 0.59
C LEU A 106 9.33 10.48 0.22
N ALA A 107 9.61 10.08 -1.01
CA ALA A 107 10.98 9.83 -1.48
C ALA A 107 11.87 11.08 -1.38
N ARG A 108 11.31 12.28 -1.65
CA ARG A 108 12.05 13.55 -1.50
C ARG A 108 12.29 13.90 -0.05
N ARG A 109 11.30 13.71 0.82
CA ARG A 109 11.36 14.04 2.26
C ARG A 109 12.23 13.07 3.05
N SER A 110 12.15 11.78 2.76
CA SER A 110 12.90 10.72 3.46
C SER A 110 14.42 10.94 3.43
N ARG A 111 14.96 11.52 2.34
CA ARG A 111 16.38 11.90 2.27
C ARG A 111 16.81 12.93 3.32
N ARG A 112 15.87 13.65 3.93
CA ARG A 112 16.11 14.66 4.97
C ARG A 112 15.67 14.20 6.36
N LEU A 113 15.04 13.03 6.48
CA LEU A 113 14.57 12.49 7.74
C LEU A 113 15.65 11.55 8.30
N SER A 114 16.17 11.87 9.47
CA SER A 114 17.23 11.09 10.15
C SER A 114 16.68 9.97 11.04
N ASP A 115 15.39 9.98 11.35
CA ASP A 115 14.75 9.08 12.34
C ASP A 115 13.68 8.18 11.70
N LEU A 116 13.97 7.62 10.53
CA LEU A 116 13.11 6.64 9.89
C LEU A 116 13.49 5.23 10.34
N ASP A 117 12.50 4.47 10.81
CA ASP A 117 12.62 3.04 11.11
C ASP A 117 12.67 2.17 9.81
N VAL A 118 13.12 2.76 8.70
CA VAL A 118 13.31 2.11 7.39
C VAL A 118 14.52 2.72 6.67
N PRO A 119 15.23 1.98 5.80
CA PRO A 119 16.37 2.51 5.06
C PRO A 119 15.95 3.56 4.02
N ALA A 120 16.14 4.85 4.33
CA ALA A 120 15.65 5.97 3.51
C ALA A 120 16.13 5.95 2.04
N ALA A 121 17.39 5.58 1.81
CA ALA A 121 17.95 5.49 0.46
C ALA A 121 17.30 4.38 -0.37
N ARG A 122 17.04 3.21 0.24
CA ARG A 122 16.35 2.10 -0.41
C ARG A 122 14.89 2.46 -0.68
N LEU A 123 14.19 3.05 0.29
CA LEU A 123 12.82 3.54 0.11
C LEU A 123 12.71 4.47 -1.11
N ALA A 124 13.60 5.46 -1.22
CA ALA A 124 13.58 6.39 -2.35
C ALA A 124 13.90 5.69 -3.69
N THR A 125 14.76 4.68 -3.68
CA THR A 125 15.12 3.90 -4.88
C THR A 125 13.96 3.01 -5.34
N LEU A 126 13.28 2.35 -4.41
CA LEU A 126 12.10 1.53 -4.69
C LEU A 126 10.96 2.40 -5.27
N ILE A 127 10.70 3.57 -4.68
CA ILE A 127 9.69 4.49 -5.22
C ILE A 127 10.06 4.94 -6.65
N ALA A 128 11.33 5.27 -6.88
CA ALA A 128 11.79 5.74 -8.18
C ALA A 128 11.75 4.65 -9.27
N SER A 129 11.94 3.38 -8.91
CA SER A 129 11.98 2.25 -9.84
C SER A 129 10.59 1.66 -10.11
N LEU A 130 9.74 1.59 -9.09
CA LEU A 130 8.46 0.90 -9.19
C LEU A 130 7.28 1.82 -9.55
N VAL A 131 7.39 3.13 -9.28
CA VAL A 131 6.26 4.08 -9.42
C VAL A 131 6.58 5.17 -10.43
N THR A 132 5.76 5.25 -11.49
CA THR A 132 5.86 6.32 -12.51
C THR A 132 5.75 7.69 -11.86
N ARG A 133 6.61 8.63 -12.28
CA ARG A 133 6.49 10.02 -11.82
C ARG A 133 5.18 10.63 -12.32
N PRO A 134 4.37 11.23 -11.44
CA PRO A 134 3.18 11.94 -11.88
C PRO A 134 3.62 13.16 -12.70
N GLY A 135 3.19 13.21 -13.97
CA GLY A 135 3.38 14.37 -14.84
C GLY A 135 2.51 15.56 -14.46
#